data_AF-A0A179BUR0-F1
#
_entry.id   AF-A0A179BUR0-F1
#
_cell.length_a   1.000
_cell.length_b   1.000
_cell.length_c   1.000
_cell.angle_alpha   90.00
_cell.angle_beta   90.00
_cell.angle_gamma   90.00
#
_symmetry.space_group_name_H-M   'P 1'
#
loop_
_entity.id
_entity.type
_entity.pdbx_description
1 polymer ?
#
loop_
_entity_poly.entity_id
_entity_poly.type
_entity_poly.pdbx_seq_one_letter_code
_entity_poly.pdbx_strand_id
1 'polypeptide(L)'
;MAEVLTVTSAKMTIPADPLLIAINAYRDGLAAYDATPDDLPEGTEEDLFAALVLGPDAALTNWRSPATSHEAALEAISLAEREKAIFKESPVADAMEAAAIGYWKNASGSFAEPHAPIDAPALVSLEDLSPDMCLTAPEAAAYLRISDVTLARWRSGKRGPIYSKAGGKVLYRVSALIDFVAKNERKGTRSVK
;
A
#
# COMPACT_ATOMS: atom_id res chain seq x y z
N MET A 1 -11.69 4.20 50.70
CA MET A 1 -11.01 5.21 49.87
C MET A 1 -10.05 4.49 48.94
N ALA A 2 -10.38 4.43 47.65
CA ALA A 2 -9.47 3.95 46.61
C ALA A 2 -9.84 4.73 45.35
N GLU A 3 -9.02 5.72 45.02
CA GLU A 3 -9.14 6.58 43.86
C GLU A 3 -8.57 5.83 42.65
N VAL A 4 -9.44 5.53 41.67
CA VAL A 4 -9.03 4.89 40.42
C VAL A 4 -8.58 6.00 39.49
N LEU A 5 -7.27 6.13 39.31
CA LEU A 5 -6.67 7.03 38.32
C LEU A 5 -6.99 6.52 36.91
N THR A 6 -7.96 7.15 36.26
CA THR A 6 -8.20 6.99 34.82
C THR A 6 -7.06 7.67 34.06
N VAL A 7 -6.17 6.87 33.46
CA VAL A 7 -5.20 7.35 32.48
C VAL A 7 -5.94 7.58 31.17
N THR A 8 -6.31 8.82 30.90
CA THR A 8 -6.83 9.25 29.60
C THR A 8 -5.70 9.17 28.58
N SER A 9 -5.79 8.21 27.65
CA SER A 9 -4.87 8.12 26.51
C SER A 9 -5.04 9.36 25.63
N ALA A 10 -4.05 10.25 25.64
CA ALA A 10 -3.97 11.35 24.70
C ALA A 10 -3.87 10.76 23.28
N LYS A 11 -4.89 11.00 22.46
CA LYS A 11 -4.87 10.70 21.04
C LYS A 11 -3.81 11.64 20.43
N MET A 12 -2.65 11.10 20.05
CA MET A 12 -1.64 11.86 19.30
C MET A 12 -2.29 12.33 18.00
N THR A 13 -2.54 13.64 17.89
CA THR A 13 -2.98 14.28 16.66
C THR A 13 -1.81 14.24 15.69
N ILE A 14 -1.88 13.37 14.68
CA ILE A 14 -0.93 13.41 13.56
C ILE A 14 -1.13 14.76 12.87
N PRO A 15 -0.08 15.58 12.67
CA PRO A 15 -0.24 16.83 11.94
C PRO A 15 -0.79 16.52 10.55
N ALA A 16 -1.88 17.19 10.18
CA ALA A 16 -2.52 17.00 8.88
C ALA A 16 -1.51 17.26 7.75
N ASP A 17 -1.54 16.40 6.74
CA ASP A 17 -0.67 16.51 5.58
C ASP A 17 -0.83 17.90 4.92
N PRO A 18 0.26 18.67 4.70
CA PRO A 18 0.15 20.02 4.17
C PRO A 18 -0.45 20.04 2.76
N LEU A 19 -0.28 18.98 1.97
CA LEU A 19 -0.93 18.85 0.66
C LEU A 19 -2.45 18.68 0.83
N LEU A 20 -2.88 17.86 1.80
CA LEU A 20 -4.31 17.64 2.05
C LEU A 20 -4.99 18.94 2.51
N ILE A 21 -4.30 19.76 3.30
CA ILE A 21 -4.79 21.11 3.66
C ILE A 21 -4.98 21.97 2.41
N ALA A 22 -4.01 21.99 1.49
CA ALA A 22 -4.09 22.78 0.27
C ALA A 22 -5.21 22.29 -0.67
N ILE A 23 -5.37 20.97 -0.83
CA ILE A 23 -6.46 20.36 -1.62
C ILE A 23 -7.82 20.74 -1.05
N ASN A 24 -7.98 20.69 0.28
CA ASN A 24 -9.25 21.05 0.92
C ASN A 24 -9.54 22.55 0.76
N ALA A 25 -8.53 23.42 0.90
CA ALA A 25 -8.72 24.86 0.68
C ALA A 25 -9.20 25.17 -0.75
N TYR A 26 -8.69 24.46 -1.75
CA TYR A 26 -9.15 24.61 -3.14
C TYR A 26 -10.59 24.13 -3.34
N ARG A 27 -10.92 22.96 -2.77
CA ARG A 27 -12.29 22.42 -2.85
C ARG A 27 -13.31 23.29 -2.11
N ASP A 28 -12.94 23.82 -0.95
CA ASP A 28 -13.76 24.74 -0.17
C ASP A 28 -13.98 26.05 -0.95
N GLY A 29 -12.96 26.55 -1.64
CA GLY A 29 -13.05 27.71 -2.52
C GLY A 29 -14.02 27.49 -3.69
N LEU A 30 -13.92 26.35 -4.38
CA LEU A 30 -14.85 25.97 -5.44
C LEU A 30 -16.28 25.81 -4.92
N ALA A 31 -16.47 25.11 -3.79
CA ALA A 31 -17.79 24.92 -3.20
C ALA A 31 -18.41 26.25 -2.74
N ALA A 32 -17.61 27.19 -2.24
CA ALA A 32 -18.08 28.53 -1.89
C ALA A 32 -18.48 29.33 -3.13
N TYR A 33 -17.71 29.23 -4.23
CA TYR A 33 -18.05 29.86 -5.50
C TYR A 33 -19.34 29.27 -6.09
N ASP A 34 -19.46 27.94 -6.16
CA ASP A 34 -20.65 27.22 -6.66
C ASP A 34 -21.92 27.51 -5.83
N ALA A 35 -21.77 27.86 -4.55
CA ALA A 35 -22.89 28.22 -3.68
C ALA A 35 -23.35 29.69 -3.83
N THR A 36 -22.67 30.48 -4.66
CA THR A 36 -22.99 31.90 -4.87
C THR A 36 -24.26 32.04 -5.72
N PRO A 37 -25.19 32.95 -5.40
CA PRO A 37 -26.38 33.19 -6.22
C PRO A 37 -26.02 33.64 -7.63
N ASP A 38 -26.81 33.25 -8.64
CA ASP A 38 -26.58 33.63 -10.04
C ASP A 38 -26.78 35.14 -10.32
N ASP A 39 -27.57 35.84 -9.51
CA ASP A 39 -27.93 37.26 -9.71
C ASP A 39 -26.94 38.19 -8.99
N LEU A 40 -25.68 38.12 -9.42
CA LEU A 40 -24.61 38.99 -8.92
C LEU A 40 -24.53 40.29 -9.71
N PRO A 41 -24.16 41.42 -9.07
CA PRO A 41 -23.81 42.63 -9.79
C PRO A 41 -22.68 42.39 -10.80
N GLU A 42 -22.76 43.03 -11.96
CA GLU A 42 -21.75 42.92 -13.02
C GLU A 42 -20.34 43.17 -12.48
N GLY A 43 -19.39 42.28 -12.81
CA GLY A 43 -18.00 42.35 -12.37
C GLY A 43 -17.70 41.71 -10.99
N THR A 44 -18.72 41.47 -10.15
CA THR A 44 -18.47 40.88 -8.81
C THR A 44 -18.18 39.39 -8.83
N GLU A 45 -18.65 38.68 -9.87
CA GLU A 45 -18.39 37.25 -10.04
C GLU A 45 -16.89 36.96 -10.26
N GLU A 46 -16.23 37.77 -11.07
CA GLU A 46 -14.79 37.64 -11.34
C GLU A 46 -13.96 37.91 -10.08
N ASP A 47 -14.31 38.94 -9.31
CA ASP A 47 -13.68 39.27 -8.03
C ASP A 47 -13.85 38.15 -6.99
N LEU A 48 -15.04 37.54 -6.93
CA LEU A 48 -15.33 36.41 -6.05
C LEU A 48 -14.54 35.17 -6.45
N PHE A 49 -14.49 34.84 -7.74
CA PHE A 49 -13.68 33.74 -8.25
C PHE A 49 -12.19 33.95 -7.93
N ALA A 50 -11.69 35.18 -8.11
CA ALA A 50 -10.31 35.52 -7.77
C ALA A 50 -10.01 35.34 -6.29
N ALA A 51 -10.93 35.76 -5.41
CA ALA A 51 -10.75 35.65 -3.97
C ALA A 51 -10.85 34.20 -3.45
N LEU A 52 -11.77 33.40 -4.00
CA LEU A 52 -12.11 32.07 -3.49
C LEU A 52 -11.28 30.96 -4.14
N VAL A 53 -10.98 31.07 -5.44
CA VAL A 53 -10.43 29.96 -6.23
C VAL A 53 -8.98 30.22 -6.65
N LEU A 54 -8.65 31.42 -7.14
CA LEU A 54 -7.30 31.68 -7.69
C LEU A 54 -6.18 31.56 -6.64
N GLY A 55 -6.44 31.94 -5.38
CA GLY A 55 -5.45 31.80 -4.30
C GLY A 55 -5.07 30.33 -4.03
N PRO A 56 -6.06 29.47 -3.70
CA PRO A 56 -5.82 28.03 -3.56
C PRO A 56 -5.32 27.35 -4.83
N ASP A 57 -5.81 27.74 -6.01
CA ASP A 57 -5.30 27.25 -7.31
C ASP A 57 -3.80 27.51 -7.44
N ALA A 58 -3.37 28.74 -7.19
CA ALA A 58 -1.96 29.11 -7.28
C ALA A 58 -1.09 28.31 -6.30
N ALA A 59 -1.62 27.98 -5.11
CA ALA A 59 -0.91 27.13 -4.16
C ALA A 59 -0.70 25.71 -4.70
N LEU A 60 -1.71 25.13 -5.35
CA LEU A 60 -1.61 23.79 -5.94
C LEU A 60 -0.77 23.78 -7.23
N THR A 61 -0.94 24.76 -8.11
CA THR A 61 -0.14 24.94 -9.33
C THR A 61 1.36 25.05 -9.02
N ASN A 62 1.72 25.68 -7.91
CA ASN A 62 3.10 25.83 -7.46
C ASN A 62 3.58 24.71 -6.53
N TRP A 63 2.79 23.67 -6.31
CA TRP A 63 3.16 22.58 -5.43
C TRP A 63 4.30 21.75 -6.02
N ARG A 64 5.36 21.49 -5.24
CA ARG A 64 6.56 20.76 -5.69
C ARG A 64 6.99 19.62 -4.77
N SER A 65 6.34 19.46 -3.62
CA SER A 65 6.69 18.44 -2.64
C SER A 65 5.84 17.18 -2.81
N PRO A 66 6.40 15.98 -2.58
CA PRO A 66 5.59 14.77 -2.47
C PRO A 66 4.51 14.87 -1.39
N ALA A 67 3.41 14.13 -1.55
CA ALA A 67 2.50 13.89 -0.44
C ALA A 67 3.24 13.16 0.70
N THR A 68 2.83 13.40 1.95
CA THR A 68 3.47 12.80 3.13
C THR A 68 2.64 11.68 3.75
N SER A 69 1.42 11.48 3.26
CA SER A 69 0.46 10.48 3.71
C SER A 69 -0.23 9.80 2.53
N HIS A 70 -0.70 8.57 2.77
CA HIS A 70 -1.45 7.81 1.78
C HIS A 70 -2.75 8.50 1.39
N GLU A 71 -3.45 9.07 2.37
CA GLU A 71 -4.69 9.83 2.18
C GLU A 71 -4.47 11.03 1.25
N ALA A 72 -3.46 11.87 1.53
CA ALA A 72 -3.16 13.01 0.67
C ALA A 72 -2.77 12.60 -0.76
N ALA A 73 -2.06 11.47 -0.93
CA ALA A 73 -1.74 10.95 -2.25
C ALA A 73 -2.98 10.49 -3.04
N LEU A 74 -3.96 9.86 -2.38
CA LEU A 74 -5.23 9.47 -3.01
C LEU A 74 -6.07 10.69 -3.39
N GLU A 75 -6.17 11.66 -2.48
CA GLU A 75 -6.92 12.90 -2.74
C GLU A 75 -6.29 13.72 -3.86
N ALA A 76 -4.96 13.72 -3.98
CA ALA A 76 -4.25 14.35 -5.08
C ALA A 76 -4.61 13.70 -6.43
N ILE A 77 -4.60 12.36 -6.53
CA ILE A 77 -5.02 11.69 -7.78
C ILE A 77 -6.48 11.97 -8.12
N SER A 78 -7.38 11.90 -7.12
CA SER A 78 -8.79 12.19 -7.34
C SER A 78 -9.02 13.62 -7.85
N LEU A 79 -8.28 14.59 -7.31
CA LEU A 79 -8.32 15.97 -7.79
C LEU A 79 -7.76 16.09 -9.22
N ALA A 80 -6.63 15.44 -9.52
CA ALA A 80 -6.03 15.47 -10.85
C ALA A 80 -6.97 14.90 -11.93
N GLU A 81 -7.66 13.80 -11.64
CA GLU A 81 -8.63 13.20 -12.55
C GLU A 81 -9.81 14.14 -12.82
N ARG A 82 -10.33 14.80 -11.78
CA ARG A 82 -11.40 15.80 -11.91
C ARG A 82 -10.95 16.96 -12.81
N GLU A 83 -9.78 17.51 -12.55
CA GLU A 83 -9.21 18.63 -13.31
C GLU A 83 -9.06 18.28 -14.79
N LYS A 84 -8.52 17.10 -15.10
CA LYS A 84 -8.35 16.61 -16.47
C LYS A 84 -9.67 16.28 -17.18
N ALA A 85 -10.75 16.05 -16.44
CA ALA A 85 -12.07 15.87 -17.03
C ALA A 85 -12.69 17.19 -17.50
N ILE A 86 -12.30 18.31 -16.91
CA ILE A 86 -12.83 19.65 -17.19
C ILE A 86 -11.91 20.39 -18.17
N PHE A 87 -10.60 20.37 -17.90
CA PHE A 87 -9.60 21.11 -18.64
C PHE A 87 -8.72 20.18 -19.47
N LYS A 88 -8.44 20.59 -20.70
CA LYS A 88 -7.53 19.84 -21.59
C LYS A 88 -6.11 19.78 -21.03
N GLU A 89 -5.67 20.86 -20.37
CA GLU A 89 -4.37 21.00 -19.73
C GLU A 89 -4.61 21.68 -18.37
N SER A 90 -4.13 21.09 -17.28
CA SER A 90 -4.27 21.63 -15.93
C SER A 90 -2.94 21.50 -15.18
N PRO A 91 -2.25 22.62 -14.88
CA PRO A 91 -1.05 22.64 -14.05
C PRO A 91 -1.29 22.08 -12.65
N VAL A 92 -2.51 22.26 -12.11
CA VAL A 92 -2.94 21.65 -10.85
C VAL A 92 -2.90 20.13 -10.96
N ALA A 93 -3.48 19.56 -12.03
CA ALA A 93 -3.48 18.11 -12.23
C ALA A 93 -2.05 17.54 -12.32
N ASP A 94 -1.17 18.19 -13.07
CA ASP A 94 0.24 17.78 -13.20
C ASP A 94 0.97 17.82 -11.85
N ALA A 95 0.73 18.88 -11.06
CA ALA A 95 1.33 19.02 -9.72
C ALA A 95 0.81 17.95 -8.74
N MET A 96 -0.48 17.64 -8.78
CA MET A 96 -1.10 16.62 -7.92
C MET A 96 -0.63 15.21 -8.27
N GLU A 97 -0.52 14.88 -9.56
CA GLU A 97 0.07 13.61 -10.00
C GLU A 97 1.53 13.49 -9.56
N ALA A 98 2.33 14.55 -9.72
CA ALA A 98 3.72 14.57 -9.28
C ALA A 98 3.83 14.35 -7.75
N ALA A 99 2.95 14.98 -6.96
CA ALA A 99 2.93 14.83 -5.51
C ALA A 99 2.58 13.39 -5.08
N ALA A 100 1.58 12.77 -5.71
CA ALA A 100 1.16 11.40 -5.43
C ALA A 100 2.22 10.38 -5.88
N ILE A 101 2.75 10.52 -7.10
CA ILE A 101 3.86 9.69 -7.60
C ILE A 101 5.08 9.82 -6.70
N GLY A 102 5.39 11.03 -6.23
CA GLY A 102 6.46 11.29 -5.27
C GLY A 102 6.26 10.50 -3.97
N TYR A 103 5.04 10.45 -3.42
CA TYR A 103 4.72 9.66 -2.23
C TYR A 103 5.00 8.18 -2.46
N TRP A 104 4.51 7.58 -3.54
CA TRP A 104 4.75 6.16 -3.80
C TRP A 104 6.20 5.86 -4.14
N LYS A 105 6.89 6.76 -4.84
CA LYS A 105 8.34 6.63 -5.07
C LYS A 105 9.10 6.64 -3.76
N ASN A 106 8.78 7.53 -2.83
CA ASN A 106 9.42 7.59 -1.51
C ASN A 106 9.02 6.41 -0.63
N ALA A 107 7.77 5.94 -0.70
CA ALA A 107 7.32 4.74 -0.01
C ALA A 107 8.04 3.50 -0.54
N SER A 108 8.28 3.43 -1.86
CA SER A 108 9.06 2.36 -2.51
C SER A 108 10.57 2.54 -2.33
N GLY A 109 11.06 3.76 -2.16
CA GLY A 109 12.46 4.12 -1.89
C GLY A 109 12.85 3.92 -0.43
N SER A 110 11.88 3.92 0.49
CA SER A 110 12.05 3.40 1.84
C SER A 110 12.30 1.88 1.85
N PHE A 111 12.20 1.20 0.70
CA PHE A 111 12.66 -0.18 0.49
C PHE A 111 14.02 -0.27 -0.26
N ALA A 112 14.73 0.85 -0.49
CA ALA A 112 15.93 0.91 -1.34
C ALA A 112 17.22 1.36 -0.62
N GLU A 113 17.68 0.54 0.33
CA GLU A 113 19.09 0.21 0.65
C GLU A 113 19.08 -1.31 0.93
N PRO A 114 20.14 -2.08 0.64
CA PRO A 114 20.10 -3.42 0.02
C PRO A 114 19.42 -4.48 0.88
N HIS A 115 18.09 -4.44 0.91
CA HIS A 115 17.26 -5.49 1.43
C HIS A 115 16.70 -6.26 0.24
N ALA A 116 17.10 -7.53 0.21
CA ALA A 116 16.53 -8.56 -0.63
C ALA A 116 15.00 -8.40 -0.72
N PRO A 117 14.41 -8.64 -1.91
CA PRO A 117 13.04 -8.27 -2.21
C PRO A 117 12.07 -8.89 -1.21
N ILE A 118 11.32 -8.03 -0.53
CA ILE A 118 10.13 -8.36 0.25
C ILE A 118 8.99 -8.51 -0.76
N ASP A 119 8.29 -9.65 -0.72
CA ASP A 119 7.08 -10.03 -1.49
C ASP A 119 7.18 -10.72 -2.85
N ALA A 120 8.37 -11.09 -3.31
CA ALA A 120 8.49 -12.37 -4.01
C ALA A 120 8.99 -13.36 -2.97
N PRO A 121 8.35 -14.52 -2.72
CA PRO A 121 9.09 -15.60 -2.09
C PRO A 121 10.27 -15.82 -3.01
N ALA A 122 11.47 -15.44 -2.55
CA ALA A 122 12.70 -15.67 -3.27
C ALA A 122 12.59 -17.09 -3.80
N LEU A 123 12.69 -17.24 -5.12
CA LEU A 123 12.81 -18.56 -5.70
C LEU A 123 14.11 -19.10 -5.13
N VAL A 124 14.02 -19.75 -3.97
CA VAL A 124 15.18 -20.24 -3.26
C VAL A 124 15.79 -21.24 -4.21
N SER A 125 16.96 -20.92 -4.74
CA SER A 125 17.69 -21.80 -5.64
C SER A 125 17.83 -23.14 -4.93
N LEU A 126 17.33 -24.20 -5.59
CA LEU A 126 17.14 -25.53 -5.03
C LEU A 126 18.45 -26.24 -4.63
N GLU A 127 19.60 -25.64 -4.99
CA GLU A 127 20.89 -26.31 -5.03
C GLU A 127 21.79 -25.98 -3.82
N ASP A 128 21.46 -24.96 -3.03
CA ASP A 128 22.30 -24.49 -1.90
C ASP A 128 21.65 -24.67 -0.52
N LEU A 129 20.44 -25.25 -0.44
CA LEU A 129 19.74 -25.44 0.83
C LEU A 129 20.25 -26.65 1.61
N SER A 130 20.95 -26.39 2.72
CA SER A 130 21.34 -27.44 3.66
C SER A 130 20.11 -28.21 4.19
N PRO A 131 20.13 -29.56 4.24
CA PRO A 131 19.00 -30.39 4.68
C PRO A 131 18.58 -30.16 6.13
N ASP A 132 19.44 -29.54 6.94
CA ASP A 132 19.17 -29.20 8.34
C ASP A 132 18.49 -27.83 8.52
N MET A 133 18.44 -27.01 7.47
CA MET A 133 17.83 -25.68 7.49
C MET A 133 16.32 -25.78 7.74
N CYS A 134 15.81 -24.86 8.57
CA CYS A 134 14.39 -24.72 8.85
C CYS A 134 13.82 -23.57 8.02
N LEU A 135 12.83 -23.89 7.19
CA LEU A 135 12.05 -22.95 6.39
C LEU A 135 10.76 -22.58 7.11
N THR A 136 10.33 -21.34 6.94
CA THR A 136 9.01 -20.86 7.36
C THR A 136 7.91 -21.43 6.46
N ALA A 137 6.64 -21.30 6.88
CA ALA A 137 5.50 -21.75 6.08
C ALA A 137 5.45 -21.19 4.63
N PRO A 138 5.65 -19.87 4.38
CA PRO A 138 5.67 -19.35 3.02
C PRO A 138 6.85 -19.87 2.20
N GLU A 139 8.03 -20.02 2.79
CA GLU A 139 9.22 -20.56 2.12
C GLU A 139 9.03 -22.04 1.76
N ALA A 140 8.48 -22.84 2.67
CA ALA A 140 8.17 -24.25 2.43
C ALA A 140 7.09 -24.43 1.35
N ALA A 141 6.08 -23.55 1.33
CA ALA A 141 5.06 -23.55 0.30
C ALA A 141 5.65 -23.19 -1.08
N ALA A 142 6.57 -22.21 -1.12
CA ALA A 142 7.30 -21.86 -2.33
C ALA A 142 8.19 -23.02 -2.81
N TYR A 143 8.91 -23.69 -1.91
CA TYR A 143 9.72 -24.87 -2.20
C TYR A 143 8.89 -25.99 -2.85
N LEU A 144 7.68 -26.25 -2.33
CA LEU A 144 6.76 -27.25 -2.87
C LEU A 144 5.91 -26.75 -4.06
N ARG A 145 6.06 -25.48 -4.47
CA ARG A 145 5.26 -24.85 -5.53
C ARG A 145 3.74 -24.90 -5.28
N ILE A 146 3.32 -24.71 -4.04
CA ILE A 146 1.90 -24.65 -3.64
C ILE A 146 1.59 -23.35 -2.90
N SER A 147 0.30 -23.04 -2.70
CA SER A 147 -0.09 -21.90 -1.87
C SER A 147 0.08 -22.19 -0.36
N ASP A 148 0.40 -21.16 0.43
CA ASP A 148 0.51 -21.28 1.89
C ASP A 148 -0.82 -21.78 2.51
N VAL A 149 -1.96 -21.33 1.97
CA VAL A 149 -3.29 -21.82 2.37
C VAL A 149 -3.41 -23.35 2.18
N THR A 150 -2.86 -23.89 1.10
CA THR A 150 -2.84 -25.34 0.84
C THR A 150 -1.96 -26.06 1.85
N LEU A 151 -0.77 -25.53 2.13
CA LEU A 151 0.15 -26.09 3.12
C LEU A 151 -0.43 -26.02 4.55
N ALA A 152 -1.13 -24.95 4.90
CA ALA A 152 -1.87 -24.80 6.15
C ALA A 152 -2.99 -25.84 6.28
N ARG A 153 -3.76 -26.07 5.20
CA ARG A 153 -4.77 -27.13 5.16
C ARG A 153 -4.15 -28.52 5.35
N TRP A 154 -3.01 -28.79 4.73
CA TRP A 154 -2.30 -30.07 4.90
C TRP A 154 -1.82 -30.30 6.33
N ARG A 155 -1.36 -29.24 7.02
CA ARG A 155 -1.02 -29.31 8.45
C ARG A 155 -2.22 -29.69 9.30
N SER A 156 -3.34 -28.98 9.13
CA SER A 156 -4.57 -29.25 9.88
C SER A 156 -5.12 -30.66 9.61
N GLY A 157 -4.99 -31.13 8.37
CA GLY A 157 -5.43 -32.47 7.95
C GLY A 157 -4.41 -33.60 8.14
N LYS A 158 -3.22 -33.34 8.73
CA LYS A 158 -2.12 -34.31 8.91
C LYS A 158 -1.70 -35.04 7.62
N ARG A 159 -1.80 -34.38 6.46
CA ARG A 159 -1.50 -34.93 5.11
C ARG A 159 -0.30 -34.24 4.42
N GLY A 160 0.54 -33.55 5.20
CA GLY A 160 1.67 -32.77 4.70
C GLY A 160 3.02 -33.21 5.27
N PRO A 161 4.10 -32.49 4.91
CA PRO A 161 5.43 -32.68 5.47
C PRO A 161 5.44 -32.50 6.99
N ILE A 162 6.42 -33.12 7.65
CA ILE A 162 6.63 -32.96 9.09
C ILE A 162 7.02 -31.50 9.36
N TYR A 163 6.37 -30.90 10.36
CA TYR A 163 6.64 -29.55 10.81
C TYR A 163 7.02 -29.55 12.29
N SER A 164 7.78 -28.55 12.71
CA SER A 164 8.07 -28.25 14.11
C SER A 164 7.43 -26.91 14.50
N LYS A 165 7.08 -26.77 15.77
CA LYS A 165 6.64 -25.49 16.34
C LYS A 165 7.74 -24.97 17.25
N ALA A 166 8.32 -23.82 16.91
CA ALA A 166 9.35 -23.17 17.71
C ALA A 166 9.04 -21.68 17.79
N GLY A 167 9.00 -21.11 19.00
CA GLY A 167 8.78 -19.67 19.21
C GLY A 167 7.47 -19.13 18.61
N GLY A 168 6.39 -19.91 18.62
CA GLY A 168 5.10 -19.52 18.04
C GLY A 168 5.03 -19.58 16.50
N LYS A 169 6.13 -19.96 15.82
CA LYS A 169 6.19 -20.12 14.38
C LYS A 169 6.17 -21.60 13.99
N VAL A 170 5.63 -21.87 12.81
CA VAL A 170 5.66 -23.20 12.19
C VAL A 170 6.82 -23.25 11.22
N LEU A 171 7.71 -24.22 11.44
CA LEU A 171 8.91 -24.41 10.65
C LEU A 171 8.92 -25.80 10.00
N TYR A 172 9.55 -25.89 8.84
CA TYR A 172 9.71 -27.10 8.05
C TYR A 172 11.19 -27.34 7.81
N ARG A 173 11.66 -28.52 8.14
CA ARG A 173 13.03 -28.88 7.80
C ARG A 173 13.12 -29.21 6.32
N VAL A 174 14.17 -28.75 5.64
CA VAL A 174 14.39 -29.04 4.21
C VAL A 174 14.39 -30.56 3.96
N SER A 175 15.07 -31.34 4.80
CA SER A 175 15.03 -32.82 4.76
C SER A 175 13.60 -33.39 4.81
N ALA A 176 12.75 -32.88 5.71
CA ALA A 176 11.36 -33.35 5.82
C ALA A 176 10.51 -32.98 4.59
N LEU A 177 10.82 -31.88 3.91
CA LEU A 177 10.18 -31.50 2.64
C LEU A 177 10.64 -32.44 1.51
N ILE A 178 11.94 -32.74 1.43
CA ILE A 178 12.51 -33.68 0.46
C ILE A 178 11.89 -35.08 0.65
N ASP A 179 11.86 -35.59 1.88
CA ASP A 179 11.26 -36.89 2.21
C ASP A 179 9.79 -36.96 1.80
N PHE A 180 9.06 -35.85 1.98
CA PHE A 180 7.65 -35.76 1.59
C PHE A 180 7.48 -35.78 0.06
N VAL A 181 8.32 -35.08 -0.69
CA VAL A 181 8.30 -35.12 -2.16
C VAL A 181 8.59 -36.54 -2.63
N ALA A 182 9.69 -37.14 -2.17
CA ALA A 182 10.08 -38.51 -2.52
C ALA A 182 8.98 -39.54 -2.19
N LYS A 183 8.30 -39.38 -1.04
CA LYS A 183 7.18 -40.26 -0.65
C LYS A 183 5.95 -40.11 -1.56
N ASN A 184 5.70 -38.92 -2.11
CA ASN A 184 4.55 -38.64 -2.96
C ASN A 184 4.80 -38.89 -4.44
N GLU A 185 6.04 -39.14 -4.84
CA GLU A 185 6.38 -39.56 -6.19
C GLU A 185 5.66 -40.87 -6.52
N ARG A 186 4.70 -40.80 -7.45
CA ARG A 186 4.07 -41.98 -8.04
C ARG A 186 4.70 -42.20 -9.40
N LYS A 187 5.29 -43.39 -9.61
CA LYS A 187 5.77 -43.81 -10.93
C LYS A 187 4.57 -43.89 -11.86
N GLY A 188 4.50 -43.00 -12.85
CA GLY A 188 3.37 -42.91 -13.77
C GLY A 188 3.09 -44.24 -14.46
N THR A 189 1.90 -44.80 -14.25
CA THR A 189 1.44 -46.07 -14.83
C THR A 189 0.83 -45.87 -16.21
N ARG A 190 1.53 -45.18 -17.11
CA ARG A 190 1.20 -45.25 -18.54
C ARG A 190 2.19 -46.20 -19.19
N SER A 191 1.79 -47.47 -19.31
CA SER A 191 2.33 -48.32 -20.37
C SER A 191 1.99 -47.64 -21.68
N VAL A 192 3.01 -47.15 -22.38
CA VAL A 192 2.90 -46.85 -23.80
C VAL A 192 2.56 -48.18 -24.47
N LYS A 193 1.36 -48.28 -25.02
CA LYS A 193 0.93 -49.38 -25.88
C LYS A 193 0.88 -48.87 -27.30
#